data_AF-A0A3N5BF39-F1
#
_entry.id   AF-A0A3N5BF39-F1
#
_cell.length_a   1.000
_cell.length_b   1.000
_cell.length_c   1.000
_cell.angle_alpha   90.00
_cell.angle_beta   90.00
_cell.angle_gamma   90.00
#
_symmetry.space_group_name_H-M   'P 1'
#
loop_
_entity.id
_entity.type
_entity.pdbx_description
1 polymer ?
#
loop_
_entity_poly.entity_id
_entity_poly.type
_entity_poly.pdbx_seq_one_letter_code
_entity_poly.pdbx_strand_id
1 'polypeptide(L)'
;MRGLLSLTLMMLLLSVILGFYHWLEFQSEVSADEDQAIQLNIDLNYQADVVNADVHFSVTKKREVDINIPEQAELLDCQLNGEECLVEDISGLDETDNLLIRYQIPFNVKDQVLTHWIPDISSNQASPRYELIVTSNLDSEYEWYTFSKPVHEEAMEHINYKKYHITNTNNIPLIVLKGNYEEMYLPNQIGVLASVPFKLESLKELIQDFSNIENQLFIINPNFDQLHSEHISFLEHGEKSQVASALLSNQIMEQIKVLQEEDYVLLNAINHYFYSSGAKSEHGQAIVKELQQHLTDSDRKAWLEILKNTNQTHETLGGLLDESLNELNLNTNFFKENSNDELHSFTLIDQREVFYQNEKVSLTNPLLNLDGRSYLALDDFNDVTQFRIINTSPEDILIQKESDQIRLFPERDLVIINEMSYRTEPNFIKKVNGKLYLRMDGLDDVLPISVRMSNDQIHIRE
;
A
#
# COMPACT_ATOMS: atom_id res chain seq x y z
N MET A 1 28.63 -58.19 -30.55
CA MET A 1 28.19 -57.10 -31.44
C MET A 1 26.85 -56.49 -31.04
N ARG A 2 25.76 -57.26 -30.90
CA ARG A 2 24.44 -56.71 -30.51
C ARG A 2 24.42 -55.93 -29.19
N GLY A 3 25.09 -56.40 -28.15
CA GLY A 3 25.15 -55.69 -26.86
C GLY A 3 25.93 -54.37 -26.90
N LEU A 4 27.01 -54.32 -27.70
CA LEU A 4 27.83 -53.12 -27.87
C LEU A 4 27.07 -52.03 -28.63
N LEU A 5 26.29 -52.44 -29.65
CA LEU A 5 25.44 -51.54 -30.44
C LEU A 5 24.26 -50.97 -29.63
N SER A 6 23.70 -51.78 -28.71
CA SER A 6 22.66 -51.33 -27.77
C SER A 6 23.20 -50.32 -26.76
N LEU A 7 24.42 -50.51 -26.26
CA LEU A 7 25.03 -49.62 -25.27
C LEU A 7 25.40 -48.26 -25.87
N THR A 8 25.94 -48.26 -27.10
CA THR A 8 26.20 -47.02 -27.84
C THR A 8 24.91 -46.26 -28.16
N LEU A 9 23.85 -46.97 -28.53
CA LEU A 9 22.55 -46.33 -28.80
C LEU A 9 21.96 -45.70 -27.52
N MET A 10 22.09 -46.39 -26.39
CA MET A 10 21.62 -45.88 -25.10
C MET A 10 22.39 -44.63 -24.66
N MET A 11 23.72 -44.62 -24.78
CA MET A 11 24.52 -43.43 -24.46
C MET A 11 24.18 -42.25 -25.37
N LEU A 12 24.02 -42.51 -26.67
CA LEU A 12 23.68 -41.44 -27.63
C LEU A 12 22.31 -40.84 -27.32
N LEU A 13 21.34 -41.68 -26.94
CA LEU A 13 20.01 -41.24 -26.54
C LEU A 13 20.04 -40.44 -25.23
N LEU A 14 20.86 -40.85 -24.26
CA LEU A 14 21.05 -40.12 -23.00
C LEU A 14 21.71 -38.76 -23.23
N SER A 15 22.73 -38.69 -24.10
CA SER A 15 23.40 -37.43 -24.46
C SER A 15 22.46 -36.47 -25.20
N VAL A 16 21.56 -36.98 -26.06
CA VAL A 16 20.55 -36.16 -26.73
C VAL A 16 19.53 -35.62 -25.73
N ILE A 17 19.08 -36.44 -24.77
CA ILE A 17 18.14 -35.99 -23.73
C ILE A 17 18.79 -34.93 -22.83
N LEU A 18 20.03 -35.15 -22.38
CA LEU A 18 20.77 -34.18 -21.57
C LEU A 18 21.04 -32.89 -22.35
N GLY A 19 21.43 -33.00 -23.62
CA GLY A 19 21.63 -31.84 -24.49
C GLY A 19 20.34 -31.06 -24.71
N PHE A 20 19.20 -31.74 -24.86
CA PHE A 20 17.90 -31.10 -24.99
C PHE A 20 17.44 -30.45 -23.68
N TYR A 21 17.74 -31.05 -22.53
CA TYR A 21 17.47 -30.47 -21.21
C TYR A 21 18.27 -29.17 -21.01
N HIS A 22 19.57 -29.20 -21.27
CA HIS A 22 20.41 -27.99 -21.21
C HIS A 22 20.00 -26.93 -22.25
N TRP A 23 19.53 -27.35 -23.43
CA TRP A 23 19.01 -26.42 -24.44
C TRP A 23 17.70 -25.76 -24.03
N LEU A 24 16.79 -26.50 -23.38
CA LEU A 24 15.55 -25.94 -22.83
C LEU A 24 15.82 -24.97 -21.69
N GLU A 25 16.75 -25.30 -20.79
CA GLU A 25 17.21 -24.44 -19.70
C GLU A 25 17.83 -23.14 -20.23
N PHE A 26 18.74 -23.26 -21.23
CA PHE A 26 19.31 -22.11 -21.92
C PHE A 26 18.26 -21.28 -22.66
N GLN A 27 17.28 -21.90 -23.33
CA GLN A 27 16.21 -21.13 -23.97
C GLN A 27 15.29 -20.46 -22.95
N SER A 28 15.01 -21.06 -21.80
CA SER A 28 14.25 -20.36 -20.76
C SER A 28 15.00 -19.15 -20.20
N GLU A 29 16.34 -19.15 -20.23
CA GLU A 29 17.16 -17.98 -19.87
C GLU A 29 17.21 -16.92 -20.99
N VAL A 30 17.16 -17.33 -22.26
CA VAL A 30 17.36 -16.46 -23.44
C VAL A 30 16.06 -15.91 -24.05
N SER A 31 14.90 -16.56 -23.86
CA SER A 31 13.70 -16.31 -24.68
C SER A 31 12.62 -15.39 -24.09
N ALA A 32 12.96 -14.53 -23.14
CA ALA A 32 12.15 -13.34 -22.85
C ALA A 32 13.09 -12.14 -22.57
N ASP A 33 12.96 -11.05 -23.33
CA ASP A 33 13.57 -9.72 -23.10
C ASP A 33 15.05 -9.43 -23.41
N GLU A 34 15.82 -10.33 -24.04
CA GLU A 34 17.22 -10.02 -24.41
C GLU A 34 17.39 -8.80 -25.36
N ASP A 35 16.34 -8.42 -26.08
CA ASP A 35 16.40 -7.34 -27.07
C ASP A 35 16.05 -5.94 -26.51
N GLN A 36 15.73 -5.83 -25.20
CA GLN A 36 15.12 -4.60 -24.64
C GLN A 36 15.64 -4.09 -23.29
N ALA A 37 16.43 -4.82 -22.49
CA ALA A 37 16.76 -4.40 -21.12
C ALA A 37 18.06 -3.57 -20.97
N ILE A 38 18.07 -2.63 -20.01
CA ILE A 38 19.28 -2.01 -19.46
C ILE A 38 19.87 -3.00 -18.44
N GLN A 39 21.16 -3.33 -18.55
CA GLN A 39 21.84 -4.18 -17.58
C GLN A 39 22.69 -3.33 -16.64
N LEU A 40 22.51 -3.54 -15.33
CA LEU A 40 23.29 -2.93 -14.27
C LEU A 40 24.10 -4.02 -13.59
N ASN A 41 25.42 -3.90 -13.62
CA ASN A 41 26.29 -4.71 -12.79
C ASN A 41 26.69 -3.88 -11.59
N ILE A 42 26.27 -4.30 -10.40
CA ILE A 42 26.42 -3.56 -9.17
C ILE A 42 27.36 -4.32 -8.25
N ASP A 43 28.47 -3.70 -7.90
CA ASP A 43 29.40 -4.19 -6.89
C ASP A 43 29.22 -3.39 -5.60
N LEU A 44 28.69 -4.05 -4.56
CA LEU A 44 28.59 -3.50 -3.22
C LEU A 44 29.73 -4.00 -2.33
N ASN A 45 30.39 -3.06 -1.66
CA ASN A 45 31.44 -3.36 -0.69
C ASN A 45 31.17 -2.64 0.63
N TYR A 46 30.74 -3.41 1.65
CA TYR A 46 30.56 -2.90 3.01
C TYR A 46 31.89 -2.87 3.77
N GLN A 47 32.29 -1.69 4.26
CA GLN A 47 33.45 -1.50 5.11
C GLN A 47 33.24 -0.34 6.09
N ALA A 48 33.48 -0.55 7.38
CA ALA A 48 33.52 0.52 8.40
C ALA A 48 32.29 1.46 8.40
N ASP A 49 31.09 0.86 8.47
CA ASP A 49 29.79 1.56 8.52
C ASP A 49 29.41 2.35 7.25
N VAL A 50 30.05 2.04 6.12
CA VAL A 50 29.64 2.53 4.80
C VAL A 50 29.52 1.38 3.80
N VAL A 51 28.55 1.49 2.91
CA VAL A 51 28.43 0.65 1.72
C VAL A 51 28.94 1.45 0.54
N ASN A 52 30.02 1.00 -0.10
CA ASN A 52 30.49 1.56 -1.36
C ASN A 52 29.75 0.84 -2.49
N ALA A 53 29.16 1.57 -3.40
CA ALA A 53 28.44 1.05 -4.55
C ALA A 53 29.15 1.48 -5.84
N ASP A 54 29.60 0.50 -6.62
CA ASP A 54 30.10 0.69 -7.98
C ASP A 54 29.04 0.15 -8.95
N VAL A 55 28.41 1.04 -9.72
CA VAL A 55 27.30 0.71 -10.63
C VAL A 55 27.77 0.88 -12.07
N HIS A 56 27.92 -0.23 -12.76
CA HIS A 56 28.26 -0.30 -14.18
C HIS A 56 27.00 -0.43 -15.02
N PHE A 57 26.81 0.50 -15.95
CA PHE A 57 25.68 0.50 -16.88
C PHE A 57 26.10 -0.11 -18.21
N SER A 58 25.24 -0.96 -18.76
CA SER A 58 25.40 -1.53 -20.09
C SER A 58 24.05 -1.55 -20.80
N VAL A 59 24.01 -1.00 -22.01
CA VAL A 59 22.81 -0.97 -22.84
C VAL A 59 23.04 -1.75 -24.13
N THR A 60 22.04 -2.49 -24.57
CA THR A 60 22.11 -3.28 -25.81
C THR A 60 21.74 -2.50 -27.06
N LYS A 61 21.15 -1.30 -26.91
CA LYS A 61 20.80 -0.35 -27.97
C LYS A 61 20.85 1.08 -27.45
N LYS A 62 21.08 2.06 -28.33
CA LYS A 62 20.98 3.50 -28.02
C LYS A 62 19.62 3.83 -27.39
N ARG A 63 19.63 4.47 -26.22
CA ARG A 63 18.41 4.88 -25.52
C ARG A 63 18.57 6.16 -24.73
N GLU A 64 17.45 6.86 -24.58
CA GLU A 64 17.30 7.92 -23.60
C GLU A 64 17.10 7.28 -22.22
N VAL A 65 17.86 7.79 -21.25
CA VAL A 65 17.81 7.35 -19.86
C VAL A 65 17.78 8.61 -19.00
N ASP A 66 17.00 8.54 -17.93
CA ASP A 66 17.04 9.51 -16.85
C ASP A 66 17.45 8.75 -15.58
N ILE A 67 18.53 9.21 -14.95
CA ILE A 67 19.20 8.52 -13.84
C ILE A 67 19.10 9.40 -12.60
N ASN A 68 18.30 8.95 -11.63
CA ASN A 68 18.16 9.61 -10.34
C ASN A 68 19.03 8.88 -9.30
N ILE A 69 19.98 9.60 -8.72
CA ILE A 69 20.86 9.07 -7.68
C ILE A 69 20.09 8.97 -6.35
N PRO A 70 20.34 7.93 -5.53
CA PRO A 70 19.74 7.82 -4.20
C PRO A 70 19.98 9.05 -3.33
N GLU A 71 18.97 9.51 -2.60
CA GLU A 71 19.08 10.72 -1.75
C GLU A 71 20.16 10.60 -0.65
N GLN A 72 20.39 9.37 -0.18
CA GLN A 72 21.37 9.01 0.84
C GLN A 72 22.80 8.81 0.30
N ALA A 73 23.01 8.98 -1.01
CA ALA A 73 24.33 8.81 -1.62
C ALA A 73 25.27 9.98 -1.30
N GLU A 74 26.46 9.64 -0.82
CA GLU A 74 27.57 10.55 -0.55
C GLU A 74 28.74 10.25 -1.50
N LEU A 75 29.63 11.23 -1.69
CA LEU A 75 30.87 11.07 -2.47
C LEU A 75 30.66 10.50 -3.89
N LEU A 76 29.69 11.05 -4.61
CA LEU A 76 29.36 10.67 -5.98
C LEU A 76 30.54 10.94 -6.95
N ASP A 77 30.92 9.92 -7.71
CA ASP A 77 31.87 9.95 -8.84
C ASP A 77 31.22 9.33 -10.07
N CYS A 78 31.32 10.00 -11.22
CA CYS A 78 30.70 9.58 -12.48
C CYS A 78 31.78 9.52 -13.56
N GLN A 79 31.87 8.39 -14.26
CA GLN A 79 32.77 8.20 -15.38
C GLN A 79 32.02 7.67 -16.59
N LEU A 80 32.05 8.41 -17.70
CA LEU A 80 31.52 7.98 -19.00
C LEU A 80 32.70 7.75 -19.95
N ASN A 81 32.89 6.51 -20.38
CA ASN A 81 34.01 6.12 -21.27
C ASN A 81 35.40 6.49 -20.69
N GLY A 82 35.50 6.55 -19.37
CA GLY A 82 36.72 6.90 -18.64
C GLY A 82 36.96 8.40 -18.43
N GLU A 83 36.04 9.26 -18.88
CA GLU A 83 36.05 10.71 -18.63
C GLU A 83 35.05 11.08 -17.53
N GLU A 84 35.39 12.07 -16.71
CA GLU A 84 34.53 12.58 -15.63
C GLU A 84 33.23 13.16 -16.22
N CYS A 85 32.08 12.79 -15.64
CA CYS A 85 30.76 13.25 -16.05
C CYS A 85 29.96 13.87 -14.91
N LEU A 86 28.91 14.61 -15.25
CA LEU A 86 27.83 14.94 -14.34
C LEU A 86 26.65 14.04 -14.68
N VAL A 87 26.09 13.35 -13.68
CA VAL A 87 24.97 12.41 -13.90
C VAL A 87 23.76 13.12 -14.50
N GLU A 88 23.49 14.35 -14.08
CA GLU A 88 22.41 15.21 -14.57
C GLU A 88 22.51 15.53 -16.08
N ASP A 89 23.72 15.47 -16.65
CA ASP A 89 23.95 15.74 -18.07
C ASP A 89 23.76 14.48 -18.95
N ILE A 90 23.57 13.31 -18.33
CA ILE A 90 23.38 12.04 -19.05
C ILE A 90 21.92 11.92 -19.45
N SER A 91 21.66 12.20 -20.72
CA SER A 91 20.32 12.08 -21.33
C SER A 91 20.16 10.83 -22.18
N GLY A 92 21.23 10.08 -22.42
CA GLY A 92 21.19 8.84 -23.18
C GLY A 92 22.50 8.05 -23.16
N LEU A 93 22.40 6.75 -23.43
CA LEU A 93 23.50 5.81 -23.50
C LEU A 93 23.46 5.06 -24.83
N ASP A 94 24.62 4.90 -25.48
CA ASP A 94 24.87 4.08 -26.65
C ASP A 94 25.43 2.69 -26.27
N GLU A 95 25.37 1.72 -27.19
CA GLU A 95 25.86 0.34 -26.98
C GLU A 95 27.34 0.24 -26.59
N THR A 96 28.12 1.25 -26.98
CA THR A 96 29.56 1.32 -26.71
C THR A 96 29.88 2.11 -25.46
N ASP A 97 28.90 2.78 -24.88
CA ASP A 97 29.11 3.61 -23.70
C ASP A 97 29.30 2.72 -22.47
N ASN A 98 30.35 3.01 -21.72
CA ASN A 98 30.61 2.42 -20.42
C ASN A 98 30.46 3.52 -19.38
N LEU A 99 29.27 3.60 -18.78
CA LEU A 99 28.99 4.49 -17.67
C LEU A 99 29.22 3.74 -16.35
N LEU A 100 30.03 4.36 -15.50
CA LEU A 100 30.29 3.93 -14.14
C LEU A 100 29.91 5.05 -13.17
N ILE A 101 29.04 4.73 -12.23
CA ILE A 101 28.68 5.61 -11.13
C ILE A 101 29.16 4.97 -9.84
N ARG A 102 29.94 5.72 -9.04
CA ARG A 102 30.39 5.30 -7.71
C ARG A 102 29.86 6.24 -6.65
N TYR A 103 29.43 5.69 -5.53
CA TYR A 103 28.98 6.48 -4.38
C TYR A 103 29.08 5.66 -3.10
N GLN A 104 28.94 6.35 -1.97
CA GLN A 104 28.91 5.76 -0.64
C GLN A 104 27.54 5.96 -0.01
N ILE A 105 27.11 4.97 0.76
CA ILE A 105 25.87 5.03 1.52
C ILE A 105 26.21 4.77 2.98
N PRO A 106 25.92 5.70 3.89
CA PRO A 106 26.02 5.44 5.33
C PRO A 106 25.13 4.26 5.70
N PHE A 107 25.69 3.25 6.38
CA PHE A 107 24.94 2.06 6.77
C PHE A 107 25.45 1.50 8.09
N ASN A 108 24.60 1.50 9.11
CA ASN A 108 24.90 0.81 10.36
C ASN A 108 24.35 -0.62 10.31
N VAL A 109 25.15 -1.61 10.71
CA VAL A 109 24.67 -3.00 10.85
C VAL A 109 23.49 -3.10 11.82
N LYS A 110 23.34 -2.15 12.76
CA LYS A 110 22.17 -2.05 13.63
C LYS A 110 20.89 -1.66 12.90
N ASP A 111 20.99 -0.91 11.80
CA ASP A 111 19.85 -0.52 10.97
C ASP A 111 19.31 -1.75 10.23
N GLN A 112 20.15 -2.76 10.03
CA GLN A 112 19.89 -4.07 9.42
C GLN A 112 19.45 -4.03 7.96
N VAL A 113 18.69 -3.03 7.54
CA VAL A 113 18.03 -2.93 6.24
C VAL A 113 18.60 -1.78 5.43
N LEU A 114 18.90 -2.04 4.16
CA LEU A 114 19.32 -1.08 3.16
C LEU A 114 18.29 -1.10 2.02
N THR A 115 17.54 -0.02 1.85
CA THR A 115 16.52 0.18 0.79
C THR A 115 16.83 1.43 -0.02
N HIS A 116 16.24 1.57 -1.21
CA HIS A 116 16.39 2.75 -2.08
C HIS A 116 17.86 3.14 -2.34
N TRP A 117 18.75 2.16 -2.42
CA TRP A 117 20.19 2.39 -2.55
C TRP A 117 20.68 2.26 -3.99
N ILE A 118 19.83 1.83 -4.91
CA ILE A 118 20.10 1.68 -6.34
C ILE A 118 19.68 2.97 -7.05
N PRO A 119 20.41 3.45 -8.07
CA PRO A 119 19.95 4.57 -8.88
C PRO A 119 18.63 4.23 -9.56
N ASP A 120 17.64 5.11 -9.44
CA ASP A 120 16.37 4.94 -10.13
C ASP A 120 16.55 5.32 -11.60
N ILE A 121 16.12 4.43 -12.49
CA ILE A 121 16.33 4.56 -13.93
C ILE A 121 14.96 4.57 -14.57
N SER A 122 14.56 5.74 -15.04
CA SER A 122 13.37 5.85 -15.86
C SER A 122 13.78 5.76 -17.34
N SER A 123 13.26 4.73 -18.01
CA SER A 123 13.39 4.57 -19.45
C SER A 123 12.03 4.26 -20.04
N ASN A 124 11.72 4.87 -21.18
CA ASN A 124 10.40 4.85 -21.80
C ASN A 124 9.92 3.45 -22.26
N GLN A 125 10.76 2.41 -22.21
CA GLN A 125 10.51 1.16 -22.93
C GLN A 125 11.12 -0.13 -22.35
N ALA A 126 11.69 -0.17 -21.14
CA ALA A 126 12.07 -1.44 -20.48
C ALA A 126 12.40 -1.32 -19.00
N SER A 127 12.16 -2.41 -18.26
CA SER A 127 12.65 -2.59 -16.90
C SER A 127 14.13 -3.00 -16.89
N PRO A 128 14.93 -2.47 -15.96
CA PRO A 128 16.33 -2.86 -15.80
C PRO A 128 16.49 -4.30 -15.30
N ARG A 129 17.63 -4.91 -15.66
CA ARG A 129 18.14 -6.17 -15.13
C ARG A 129 19.37 -5.89 -14.29
N TYR A 130 19.48 -6.57 -13.16
CA TYR A 130 20.52 -6.36 -12.18
C TYR A 130 21.34 -7.63 -12.00
N GLU A 131 22.65 -7.50 -12.16
CA GLU A 131 23.64 -8.45 -11.66
C GLU A 131 24.26 -7.80 -10.42
N LEU A 132 23.89 -8.29 -9.24
CA LEU A 132 24.31 -7.73 -7.97
C LEU A 132 25.38 -8.62 -7.34
N ILE A 133 26.52 -8.04 -7.01
CA ILE A 133 27.58 -8.65 -6.24
C ILE A 133 27.68 -7.92 -4.91
N VAL A 134 27.55 -8.65 -3.81
CA VAL A 134 27.70 -8.12 -2.46
C VAL A 134 28.94 -8.75 -1.84
N THR A 135 29.90 -7.91 -1.51
CA THR A 135 31.12 -8.25 -0.77
C THR A 135 31.12 -7.53 0.57
N SER A 136 31.42 -8.23 1.66
CA SER A 136 31.55 -7.59 2.97
C SER A 136 32.64 -8.21 3.81
N ASN A 137 33.23 -7.38 4.69
CA ASN A 137 34.19 -7.80 5.72
C ASN A 137 33.51 -8.08 7.07
N LEU A 138 32.22 -8.41 7.06
CA LEU A 138 31.45 -8.74 8.25
C LEU A 138 31.95 -10.04 8.89
N ASP A 139 31.75 -10.18 10.20
CA ASP A 139 31.98 -11.45 10.89
C ASP A 139 31.15 -12.57 10.25
N SER A 140 31.65 -13.81 10.30
CA SER A 140 30.98 -14.99 9.71
C SER A 140 29.60 -15.31 10.30
N GLU A 141 29.20 -14.63 11.37
CA GLU A 141 27.85 -14.75 11.97
C GLU A 141 26.81 -13.87 11.29
N TYR A 142 27.23 -12.94 10.43
CA TYR A 142 26.36 -12.03 9.69
C TYR A 142 26.33 -12.38 8.22
N GLU A 143 25.13 -12.36 7.66
CA GLU A 143 24.94 -12.63 6.24
C GLU A 143 24.00 -11.60 5.62
N TRP A 144 24.26 -11.31 4.35
CA TRP A 144 23.39 -10.50 3.52
C TRP A 144 22.32 -11.36 2.87
N TYR A 145 21.10 -10.85 2.85
CA TYR A 145 19.96 -11.48 2.23
C TYR A 145 19.15 -10.47 1.42
N THR A 146 18.45 -11.01 0.42
CA THR A 146 17.43 -10.32 -0.35
C THR A 146 16.34 -11.32 -0.74
N PHE A 147 15.31 -10.86 -1.44
CA PHE A 147 14.18 -11.70 -1.86
C PHE A 147 14.57 -12.75 -2.93
N SER A 148 15.75 -12.63 -3.55
CA SER A 148 16.25 -13.53 -4.59
C SER A 148 17.34 -14.46 -4.08
N LYS A 149 17.37 -15.68 -4.63
CA LYS A 149 18.37 -16.69 -4.29
C LYS A 149 19.73 -16.32 -4.90
N PRO A 150 20.85 -16.40 -4.16
CA PRO A 150 22.16 -16.19 -4.76
C PRO A 150 22.45 -17.27 -5.82
N VAL A 151 22.96 -16.84 -6.97
CA VAL A 151 23.47 -17.73 -8.02
C VAL A 151 24.87 -18.25 -7.69
N HIS A 152 25.61 -17.51 -6.87
CA HIS A 152 26.90 -17.92 -6.34
C HIS A 152 27.09 -17.37 -4.93
N GLU A 153 27.68 -18.17 -4.05
CA GLU A 153 27.96 -17.82 -2.68
C GLU A 153 29.29 -18.46 -2.26
N GLU A 154 30.17 -17.65 -1.68
CA GLU A 154 31.44 -18.10 -1.12
C GLU A 154 31.71 -17.35 0.19
N ALA A 155 31.90 -18.08 1.28
CA ALA A 155 32.25 -17.53 2.59
C ALA A 155 33.70 -17.90 2.93
N MET A 156 34.55 -16.89 3.08
CA MET A 156 35.92 -17.01 3.58
C MET A 156 36.01 -16.36 4.97
N GLU A 157 37.07 -16.65 5.73
CA GLU A 157 37.24 -16.26 7.15
C GLU A 157 37.00 -14.76 7.44
N HIS A 158 37.14 -13.89 6.43
CA HIS A 158 36.93 -12.43 6.53
C HIS A 158 36.22 -11.81 5.32
N ILE A 159 35.64 -12.62 4.43
CA ILE A 159 34.98 -12.13 3.21
C ILE A 159 33.72 -12.94 2.98
N ASN A 160 32.57 -12.27 3.02
CA ASN A 160 31.31 -12.83 2.56
C ASN A 160 31.05 -12.34 1.14
N TYR A 161 30.98 -13.27 0.19
CA TYR A 161 30.68 -13.00 -1.22
C TYR A 161 29.35 -13.63 -1.60
N LYS A 162 28.41 -12.83 -2.09
CA LYS A 162 27.14 -13.30 -2.67
C LYS A 162 26.87 -12.61 -3.99
N LYS A 163 26.44 -13.38 -4.99
CA LYS A 163 26.06 -12.91 -6.31
C LYS A 163 24.60 -13.24 -6.61
N TYR A 164 23.85 -12.28 -7.12
CA TYR A 164 22.42 -12.37 -7.40
C TYR A 164 22.12 -11.91 -8.82
N HIS A 165 21.10 -12.53 -9.44
CA HIS A 165 20.46 -12.02 -10.65
C HIS A 165 19.04 -11.60 -10.29
N ILE A 166 18.71 -10.33 -10.53
CA ILE A 166 17.43 -9.72 -10.16
C ILE A 166 16.86 -8.97 -11.36
N THR A 167 15.55 -9.04 -11.54
CA THR A 167 14.85 -8.41 -12.68
C THR A 167 13.58 -7.71 -12.20
N ASN A 168 13.11 -6.73 -12.98
CA ASN A 168 11.76 -6.15 -12.82
C ASN A 168 11.50 -5.47 -11.46
N THR A 169 12.49 -4.81 -10.88
CA THR A 169 12.29 -3.91 -9.73
C THR A 169 13.33 -2.81 -9.71
N ASN A 170 12.96 -1.61 -9.28
CA ASN A 170 13.92 -0.52 -9.05
C ASN A 170 14.37 -0.44 -7.58
N ASN A 171 13.78 -1.26 -6.70
CA ASN A 171 14.11 -1.32 -5.28
C ASN A 171 14.45 -2.75 -4.88
N ILE A 172 15.70 -2.97 -4.48
CA ILE A 172 16.19 -4.27 -4.01
C ILE A 172 16.51 -4.11 -2.53
N PRO A 173 15.66 -4.54 -1.59
CA PRO A 173 16.01 -4.52 -0.19
C PRO A 173 17.18 -5.48 0.06
N LEU A 174 18.20 -4.97 0.74
CA LEU A 174 19.27 -5.79 1.30
C LEU A 174 19.15 -5.76 2.81
N ILE A 175 19.20 -6.94 3.43
CA ILE A 175 19.20 -7.04 4.88
C ILE A 175 20.42 -7.81 5.36
N VAL A 176 21.06 -7.31 6.40
CA VAL A 176 22.10 -8.02 7.15
C VAL A 176 21.48 -8.62 8.40
N LEU A 177 21.53 -9.95 8.51
CA LEU A 177 21.00 -10.67 9.67
C LEU A 177 22.09 -11.45 10.37
N LYS A 178 22.01 -11.48 11.70
CA LYS A 178 22.88 -12.30 12.55
C LYS A 178 22.25 -13.67 12.81
N GLY A 179 23.04 -14.72 12.63
CA GLY A 179 22.68 -16.10 12.93
C GLY A 179 22.18 -16.88 11.72
N ASN A 180 21.75 -18.12 11.97
CA ASN A 180 21.38 -19.05 10.91
C ASN A 180 19.88 -18.98 10.65
N TYR A 181 19.51 -18.72 9.39
CA TYR A 181 18.13 -18.75 8.93
C TYR A 181 17.94 -19.91 7.96
N GLU A 182 16.78 -20.55 8.02
CA GLU A 182 16.34 -21.44 6.95
C GLU A 182 15.86 -20.57 5.78
N GLU A 183 16.54 -20.68 4.64
CA GLU A 183 16.24 -19.94 3.43
C GLU A 183 15.34 -20.74 2.50
N MET A 184 14.26 -20.11 2.04
CA MET A 184 13.38 -20.66 1.01
C MET A 184 13.09 -19.59 -0.02
N TYR A 185 13.19 -19.96 -1.29
CA TYR A 185 12.89 -19.07 -2.42
C TYR A 185 11.78 -19.67 -3.27
N LEU A 186 10.79 -18.85 -3.58
CA LEU A 186 9.63 -19.17 -4.39
C LEU A 186 9.73 -18.48 -5.76
N PRO A 187 8.90 -18.88 -6.75
CA PRO A 187 8.74 -18.12 -7.99
C PRO A 187 8.40 -16.64 -7.73
N ASN A 188 8.62 -15.79 -8.73
CA ASN A 188 8.42 -14.34 -8.66
C ASN A 188 9.34 -13.61 -7.66
N GLN A 189 10.53 -14.18 -7.41
CA GLN A 189 11.55 -13.57 -6.55
C GLN A 189 11.02 -13.31 -5.12
N ILE A 190 10.35 -14.30 -4.54
CA ILE A 190 9.87 -14.24 -3.16
C ILE A 190 10.81 -15.05 -2.27
N GLY A 191 11.46 -14.38 -1.31
CA GLY A 191 12.37 -14.98 -0.35
C GLY A 191 11.73 -15.13 1.03
N VAL A 192 12.07 -16.19 1.75
CA VAL A 192 11.66 -16.44 3.13
C VAL A 192 12.87 -16.84 3.94
N LEU A 193 13.11 -16.12 5.03
CA LEU A 193 14.15 -16.38 6.01
C LEU A 193 13.49 -16.72 7.33
N ALA A 194 13.68 -17.93 7.85
CA ALA A 194 13.04 -18.35 9.08
C ALA A 194 14.06 -18.77 10.14
N SER A 195 14.03 -18.15 11.32
CA SER A 195 14.82 -18.59 12.49
C SER A 195 14.11 -19.68 13.30
N VAL A 196 12.85 -19.98 12.95
CA VAL A 196 11.99 -21.00 13.56
C VAL A 196 11.33 -21.87 12.48
N PRO A 197 10.94 -23.11 12.79
CA PRO A 197 10.31 -23.99 11.80
C PRO A 197 9.05 -23.39 11.17
N PHE A 198 8.98 -23.39 9.84
CA PHE A 198 7.90 -22.82 9.05
C PHE A 198 7.30 -23.83 8.05
N LYS A 199 6.01 -23.68 7.74
CA LYS A 199 5.32 -24.52 6.73
C LYS A 199 5.09 -23.74 5.44
N LEU A 200 5.88 -24.06 4.43
CA LEU A 200 5.87 -23.37 3.13
C LEU A 200 4.54 -23.47 2.38
N GLU A 201 3.80 -24.58 2.54
CA GLU A 201 2.52 -24.81 1.85
C GLU A 201 1.50 -23.71 2.17
N SER A 202 1.47 -23.26 3.43
CA SER A 202 0.55 -22.20 3.87
C SER A 202 0.86 -20.84 3.22
N LEU A 203 2.12 -20.57 2.90
CA LEU A 203 2.55 -19.36 2.19
C LEU A 203 2.19 -19.43 0.71
N LYS A 204 2.43 -20.58 0.05
CA LYS A 204 2.13 -20.76 -1.38
C LYS A 204 0.65 -20.56 -1.69
N GLU A 205 -0.23 -21.07 -0.83
CA GLU A 205 -1.67 -20.84 -0.96
C GLU A 205 -2.02 -19.36 -0.86
N LEU A 206 -1.46 -18.65 0.12
CA LEU A 206 -1.74 -17.24 0.32
C LEU A 206 -1.23 -16.36 -0.81
N ILE A 207 -0.03 -16.62 -1.34
CA ILE A 207 0.53 -15.82 -2.43
C ILE A 207 -0.38 -15.87 -3.67
N GLN A 208 -1.08 -16.99 -3.91
CA GLN A 208 -2.02 -17.12 -5.02
C GLN A 208 -3.30 -16.28 -4.84
N ASP A 209 -3.64 -15.90 -3.62
CA ASP A 209 -4.84 -15.13 -3.30
C ASP A 209 -4.68 -13.61 -3.50
N PHE A 210 -3.47 -13.14 -3.77
CA PHE A 210 -3.16 -11.73 -4.02
C PHE A 210 -2.65 -11.58 -5.45
N SER A 211 -3.01 -10.49 -6.12
CA SER A 211 -2.48 -10.23 -7.45
C SER A 211 -1.04 -9.70 -7.33
N ASN A 212 -0.16 -10.14 -8.22
CA ASN A 212 1.13 -9.49 -8.48
C ASN A 212 2.10 -9.38 -7.28
N ILE A 213 2.11 -10.34 -6.35
CA ILE A 213 3.21 -10.38 -5.36
C ILE A 213 4.50 -10.79 -6.08
N GLU A 214 5.44 -9.86 -6.16
CA GLU A 214 6.78 -10.09 -6.67
C GLU A 214 7.81 -9.42 -5.76
N ASN A 215 9.06 -9.87 -5.81
CA ASN A 215 10.20 -9.17 -5.18
C ASN A 215 10.04 -8.96 -3.65
N GLN A 216 9.45 -9.94 -2.94
CA GLN A 216 9.13 -9.82 -1.53
C GLN A 216 10.03 -10.69 -0.65
N LEU A 217 10.60 -10.13 0.42
CA LEU A 217 11.31 -10.85 1.45
C LEU A 217 10.45 -10.99 2.72
N PHE A 218 10.27 -12.21 3.21
CA PHE A 218 9.66 -12.51 4.50
C PHE A 218 10.72 -12.93 5.50
N ILE A 219 10.70 -12.35 6.69
CA ILE A 219 11.63 -12.67 7.78
C ILE A 219 10.82 -13.14 8.97
N ILE A 220 10.87 -14.44 9.24
CA ILE A 220 10.14 -15.07 10.34
C ILE A 220 11.09 -15.25 11.52
N ASN A 221 11.01 -14.34 12.49
CA ASN A 221 11.84 -14.37 13.68
C ASN A 221 11.08 -13.80 14.90
N PRO A 222 10.91 -14.57 15.99
CA PRO A 222 10.19 -14.13 17.17
C PRO A 222 10.91 -13.03 17.97
N ASN A 223 12.17 -12.73 17.65
CA ASN A 223 12.96 -11.68 18.31
C ASN A 223 12.84 -10.32 17.62
N PHE A 224 12.20 -10.24 16.45
CA PHE A 224 11.92 -8.97 15.78
C PHE A 224 10.50 -8.53 16.08
N ASP A 225 10.34 -7.25 16.39
CA ASP A 225 9.02 -6.63 16.37
C ASP A 225 8.50 -6.66 14.93
N GLN A 226 7.19 -6.87 14.76
CA GLN A 226 6.56 -6.73 13.44
C GLN A 226 6.83 -5.33 12.89
N LEU A 227 7.60 -5.28 11.82
CA LEU A 227 7.95 -4.10 11.05
C LEU A 227 7.56 -4.35 9.60
N HIS A 228 6.91 -3.36 9.00
CA HIS A 228 6.62 -3.33 7.58
C HIS A 228 7.58 -2.35 6.92
N SER A 229 8.34 -2.85 5.95
CA SER A 229 9.17 -2.04 5.07
C SER A 229 8.81 -2.45 3.63
N GLU A 230 9.01 -1.55 2.68
CA GLU A 230 8.78 -1.85 1.28
C GLU A 230 9.55 -3.11 0.88
N HIS A 231 8.87 -4.08 0.28
CA HIS A 231 9.43 -5.38 -0.12
C HIS A 231 10.03 -6.24 1.03
N ILE A 232 9.91 -5.86 2.31
CA ILE A 232 10.33 -6.67 3.47
C ILE A 232 9.24 -6.75 4.54
N SER A 233 8.92 -7.97 4.97
CA SER A 233 7.95 -8.19 6.04
C SER A 233 8.57 -8.99 7.18
N PHE A 234 8.67 -8.37 8.35
CA PHE A 234 9.08 -9.02 9.57
C PHE A 234 7.88 -9.64 10.27
N LEU A 235 7.95 -10.94 10.52
CA LEU A 235 6.92 -11.75 11.14
C LEU A 235 7.48 -12.40 12.40
N GLU A 236 6.78 -12.28 13.51
CA GLU A 236 7.16 -13.02 14.73
C GLU A 236 6.97 -14.53 14.52
N HIS A 237 5.89 -14.90 13.82
CA HIS A 237 5.51 -16.28 13.58
C HIS A 237 4.99 -16.46 12.15
N GLY A 238 5.19 -17.65 11.59
CA GLY A 238 4.68 -18.00 10.27
C GLY A 238 3.22 -18.46 10.26
N GLU A 239 2.36 -17.86 11.08
CA GLU A 239 0.92 -18.17 11.05
C GLU A 239 0.26 -17.58 9.81
N LYS A 240 -0.74 -18.27 9.25
CA LYS A 240 -1.43 -17.87 8.01
C LYS A 240 -1.99 -16.44 8.10
N SER A 241 -2.53 -16.04 9.24
CA SER A 241 -3.05 -14.68 9.47
C SER A 241 -1.97 -13.60 9.44
N GLN A 242 -0.79 -13.87 10.02
CA GLN A 242 0.31 -12.90 10.03
C GLN A 242 0.90 -12.72 8.63
N VAL A 243 1.09 -13.81 7.89
CA VAL A 243 1.53 -13.77 6.51
C VAL A 243 0.52 -13.02 5.63
N ALA A 244 -0.77 -13.32 5.75
CA ALA A 244 -1.82 -12.66 4.98
C ALA A 244 -1.92 -11.16 5.32
N SER A 245 -1.71 -10.79 6.58
CA SER A 245 -1.64 -9.39 7.01
C SER A 245 -0.43 -8.66 6.40
N ALA A 246 0.75 -9.28 6.41
CA ALA A 246 1.92 -8.70 5.76
C ALA A 246 1.71 -8.51 4.25
N LEU A 247 1.14 -9.51 3.58
CA LEU A 247 0.80 -9.42 2.16
C LEU A 247 -0.18 -8.30 1.84
N LEU A 248 -1.24 -8.16 2.63
CA LEU A 248 -2.18 -7.06 2.48
C LEU A 248 -1.52 -5.70 2.72
N SER A 249 -0.62 -5.64 3.69
CA SER A 249 0.11 -4.39 4.01
C SER A 249 0.95 -3.94 2.82
N ASN A 250 1.73 -4.85 2.26
CA ASN A 250 2.61 -4.54 1.14
C ASN A 250 1.79 -4.19 -0.10
N GLN A 251 0.73 -4.96 -0.39
CA GLN A 251 -0.19 -4.65 -1.50
C GLN A 251 -0.73 -3.23 -1.41
N ILE A 252 -1.15 -2.81 -0.21
CA ILE A 252 -1.67 -1.46 0.02
C ILE A 252 -0.54 -0.42 -0.11
N MET A 253 0.61 -0.65 0.54
CA MET A 253 1.73 0.29 0.55
C MET A 253 2.30 0.56 -0.86
N GLU A 254 2.37 -0.45 -1.72
CA GLU A 254 2.82 -0.30 -3.13
C GLU A 254 1.90 0.63 -3.94
N GLN A 255 0.66 0.82 -3.50
CA GLN A 255 -0.28 1.73 -4.15
C GLN A 255 -0.23 3.15 -3.58
N ILE A 256 0.59 3.47 -2.58
CA ILE A 256 0.64 4.80 -1.96
C ILE A 256 1.93 5.52 -2.33
N LYS A 257 1.84 6.74 -2.86
CA LYS A 257 3.01 7.54 -3.24
C LYS A 257 3.82 8.04 -2.04
N VAL A 258 3.13 8.46 -0.99
CA VAL A 258 3.74 9.04 0.20
C VAL A 258 3.10 8.43 1.42
N LEU A 259 3.86 7.59 2.13
CA LEU A 259 3.43 6.98 3.38
C LEU A 259 3.91 7.84 4.55
N GLN A 260 2.98 8.25 5.41
CA GLN A 260 3.29 9.02 6.62
C GLN A 260 3.32 8.11 7.86
N GLU A 261 3.90 8.57 8.97
CA GLU A 261 3.95 7.76 10.20
C GLU A 261 2.54 7.44 10.73
N GLU A 262 1.60 8.37 10.55
CA GLU A 262 0.21 8.24 10.97
C GLU A 262 -0.53 7.17 10.17
N ASP A 263 -0.13 6.92 8.91
CA ASP A 263 -0.75 5.90 8.05
C ASP A 263 -0.54 4.48 8.60
N TYR A 264 0.52 4.23 9.38
CA TYR A 264 0.72 2.93 10.01
C TYR A 264 -0.39 2.61 11.03
N VAL A 265 -1.05 3.61 11.63
CA VAL A 265 -2.20 3.35 12.51
C VAL A 265 -3.38 2.80 11.71
N LEU A 266 -3.67 3.41 10.56
CA LEU A 266 -4.71 2.94 9.65
C LEU A 266 -4.36 1.56 9.10
N LEU A 267 -3.13 1.35 8.64
CA LEU A 267 -2.69 0.06 8.11
C LEU A 267 -2.84 -1.06 9.14
N ASN A 268 -2.43 -0.81 10.39
CA ASN A 268 -2.60 -1.75 11.49
C ASN A 268 -4.09 -2.01 11.81
N ALA A 269 -4.94 -0.99 11.76
CA ALA A 269 -6.38 -1.15 11.96
C ALA A 269 -7.01 -2.01 10.86
N ILE A 270 -6.66 -1.78 9.60
CA ILE A 270 -7.13 -2.57 8.46
C ILE A 270 -6.70 -4.03 8.57
N ASN A 271 -5.42 -4.27 8.86
CA ASN A 271 -4.90 -5.60 9.11
C ASN A 271 -5.63 -6.31 10.25
N HIS A 272 -5.84 -5.60 11.37
CA HIS A 272 -6.58 -6.15 12.51
C HIS A 272 -8.03 -6.50 12.14
N TYR A 273 -8.69 -5.64 11.36
CA TYR A 273 -10.06 -5.83 10.93
C TYR A 273 -10.24 -7.11 10.09
N PHE A 274 -9.28 -7.43 9.21
CA PHE A 274 -9.35 -8.60 8.34
C PHE A 274 -8.76 -9.88 8.94
N TYR A 275 -7.63 -9.78 9.66
CA TYR A 275 -6.83 -10.93 10.08
C TYR A 275 -6.64 -11.05 11.59
N SER A 276 -7.20 -10.12 12.37
CA SER A 276 -7.06 -10.09 13.84
C SER A 276 -5.60 -10.04 14.32
N SER A 277 -4.67 -9.60 13.48
CA SER A 277 -3.31 -9.20 13.88
C SER A 277 -3.44 -8.00 14.80
N GLY A 278 -3.11 -8.12 16.09
CA GLY A 278 -3.51 -7.17 17.13
C GLY A 278 -3.33 -5.69 16.76
N ALA A 279 -4.42 -4.90 16.75
CA ALA A 279 -4.32 -3.45 16.63
C ALA A 279 -3.59 -2.91 17.86
N LYS A 280 -2.38 -2.35 17.64
CA LYS A 280 -1.46 -1.96 18.71
C LYS A 280 -1.88 -0.67 19.44
N SER A 281 -2.68 0.20 18.81
CA SER A 281 -3.12 1.49 19.37
C SER A 281 -4.61 1.49 19.73
N GLU A 282 -4.99 2.31 20.72
CA GLU A 282 -6.39 2.55 21.09
C GLU A 282 -7.20 3.14 19.92
N HIS A 283 -6.59 4.08 19.16
CA HIS A 283 -7.21 4.67 17.98
C HIS A 283 -7.50 3.63 16.90
N GLY A 284 -6.53 2.76 16.57
CA GLY A 284 -6.72 1.69 15.61
C GLY A 284 -7.80 0.68 16.05
N GLN A 285 -7.89 0.38 17.35
CA GLN A 285 -8.97 -0.45 17.89
C GLN A 285 -10.35 0.21 17.77
N ALA A 286 -10.42 1.53 17.99
CA ALA A 286 -11.66 2.29 17.83
C ALA A 286 -12.13 2.31 16.36
N ILE A 287 -11.20 2.50 15.41
CA ILE A 287 -11.47 2.39 13.97
C ILE A 287 -12.03 1.00 13.64
N VAL A 288 -11.40 -0.07 14.10
CA VAL A 288 -11.87 -1.45 13.85
C VAL A 288 -13.28 -1.65 14.41
N LYS A 289 -13.58 -1.11 15.57
CA LYS A 289 -14.90 -1.20 16.20
C LYS A 289 -15.96 -0.48 15.37
N GLU A 290 -15.68 0.72 14.85
CA GLU A 290 -16.58 1.44 13.96
C GLU A 290 -16.88 0.62 12.68
N LEU A 291 -15.85 0.02 12.08
CA LEU A 291 -16.02 -0.84 10.90
C LEU A 291 -16.87 -2.07 11.20
N GLN A 292 -16.62 -2.76 12.32
CA GLN A 292 -17.39 -3.94 12.73
C GLN A 292 -18.85 -3.63 13.05
N GLN A 293 -19.18 -2.39 13.45
CA GLN A 293 -20.54 -1.98 13.74
C GLN A 293 -21.35 -1.68 12.47
N HIS A 294 -20.70 -1.17 11.43
CA HIS A 294 -21.38 -0.66 10.24
C HIS A 294 -21.25 -1.55 9.01
N LEU A 295 -20.18 -2.33 8.89
CA LEU A 295 -19.95 -3.21 7.75
C LEU A 295 -20.40 -4.63 8.08
N THR A 296 -21.10 -5.25 7.14
CA THR A 296 -21.48 -6.66 7.27
C THR A 296 -20.30 -7.58 6.96
N ASP A 297 -20.40 -8.86 7.35
CA ASP A 297 -19.42 -9.87 6.95
C ASP A 297 -19.29 -10.02 5.42
N SER A 298 -20.37 -9.71 4.68
CA SER A 298 -20.36 -9.72 3.21
C SER A 298 -19.55 -8.54 2.67
N ASP A 299 -19.77 -7.34 3.22
CA ASP A 299 -19.03 -6.13 2.84
C ASP A 299 -17.55 -6.31 3.15
N ARG A 300 -17.22 -6.84 4.34
CA ARG A 300 -15.84 -7.15 4.71
C ARG A 300 -15.16 -8.05 3.67
N LYS A 301 -15.79 -9.15 3.27
CA LYS A 301 -15.19 -10.07 2.29
C LYS A 301 -15.01 -9.43 0.93
N ALA A 302 -16.03 -8.73 0.44
CA ALA A 302 -15.96 -8.05 -0.85
C ALA A 302 -14.88 -6.96 -0.86
N TRP A 303 -14.76 -6.23 0.24
CA TRP A 303 -13.77 -5.17 0.39
C TRP A 303 -12.34 -5.72 0.44
N LEU A 304 -12.12 -6.83 1.15
CA LEU A 304 -10.82 -7.50 1.16
C LEU A 304 -10.38 -7.89 -0.26
N GLU A 305 -11.31 -8.41 -1.08
CA GLU A 305 -11.01 -8.76 -2.46
C GLU A 305 -10.68 -7.54 -3.33
N ILE A 306 -11.32 -6.38 -3.08
CA ILE A 306 -10.93 -5.13 -3.76
C ILE A 306 -9.50 -4.74 -3.38
N LEU A 307 -9.18 -4.73 -2.08
CA LEU A 307 -7.84 -4.33 -1.60
C LEU A 307 -6.73 -5.28 -2.09
N LYS A 308 -7.00 -6.57 -2.19
CA LYS A 308 -6.05 -7.56 -2.74
C LYS A 308 -5.76 -7.37 -4.23
N ASN A 309 -6.67 -6.75 -4.97
CA ASN A 309 -6.60 -6.62 -6.42
C ASN A 309 -6.45 -5.17 -6.89
N THR A 310 -6.25 -4.22 -5.96
CA THR A 310 -6.04 -2.82 -6.31
C THR A 310 -4.65 -2.62 -6.90
N ASN A 311 -4.60 -1.93 -8.05
CA ASN A 311 -3.37 -1.61 -8.78
C ASN A 311 -3.33 -0.11 -9.16
N GLN A 312 -4.17 0.70 -8.51
CA GLN A 312 -4.22 2.14 -8.74
C GLN A 312 -3.36 2.83 -7.71
N THR A 313 -2.46 3.70 -8.17
CA THR A 313 -1.67 4.53 -7.26
C THR A 313 -2.49 5.69 -6.71
N HIS A 314 -2.48 5.87 -5.39
CA HIS A 314 -3.13 6.94 -4.66
C HIS A 314 -2.11 7.84 -3.94
N GLU A 315 -2.53 9.08 -3.66
CA GLU A 315 -1.70 10.04 -2.93
C GLU A 315 -1.58 9.70 -1.44
N THR A 316 -2.66 9.20 -0.81
CA THR A 316 -2.71 8.90 0.63
C THR A 316 -3.44 7.59 0.92
N LEU A 317 -3.09 6.93 2.03
CA LEU A 317 -3.72 5.69 2.47
C LEU A 317 -5.21 5.87 2.78
N GLY A 318 -5.57 6.94 3.50
CA GLY A 318 -6.98 7.24 3.78
C GLY A 318 -7.81 7.39 2.50
N GLY A 319 -7.21 7.97 1.45
CA GLY A 319 -7.82 8.07 0.13
C GLY A 319 -8.12 6.73 -0.52
N LEU A 320 -7.12 5.85 -0.57
CA LEU A 320 -7.27 4.50 -1.10
C LEU A 320 -8.36 3.72 -0.35
N LEU A 321 -8.38 3.79 0.98
CA LEU A 321 -9.33 3.02 1.78
C LEU A 321 -10.78 3.53 1.62
N ASP A 322 -10.98 4.85 1.57
CA ASP A 322 -12.30 5.42 1.28
C ASP A 322 -12.77 5.07 -0.14
N GLU A 323 -11.90 5.20 -1.15
CA GLU A 323 -12.23 4.92 -2.55
C GLU A 323 -12.54 3.44 -2.80
N SER A 324 -11.80 2.53 -2.16
CA SER A 324 -12.08 1.09 -2.25
C SER A 324 -13.43 0.68 -1.65
N LEU A 325 -13.94 1.41 -0.65
CA LEU A 325 -15.32 1.22 -0.16
C LEU A 325 -16.36 1.81 -1.13
N ASN A 326 -16.03 2.89 -1.85
CA ASN A 326 -16.93 3.45 -2.86
C ASN A 326 -17.26 2.45 -3.97
N GLU A 327 -16.34 1.56 -4.33
CA GLU A 327 -16.59 0.46 -5.29
C GLU A 327 -17.71 -0.49 -4.85
N LEU A 328 -17.97 -0.58 -3.54
CA LEU A 328 -19.09 -1.31 -2.94
C LEU A 328 -20.36 -0.45 -2.77
N ASN A 329 -20.36 0.77 -3.32
CA ASN A 329 -21.35 1.82 -3.06
C ASN A 329 -21.41 2.28 -1.60
N LEU A 330 -20.35 2.05 -0.82
CA LEU A 330 -20.23 2.49 0.57
C LEU A 330 -19.46 3.81 0.61
N ASN A 331 -20.09 4.86 0.10
CA ASN A 331 -19.44 6.16 -0.04
C ASN A 331 -19.08 6.75 1.32
N THR A 332 -17.81 7.07 1.58
CA THR A 332 -17.39 7.62 2.88
C THR A 332 -16.11 8.46 2.77
N ASN A 333 -15.84 9.26 3.79
CA ASN A 333 -14.56 9.95 4.01
C ASN A 333 -13.90 9.50 5.33
N PHE A 334 -14.34 8.37 5.88
CA PHE A 334 -14.01 7.93 7.22
C PHE A 334 -12.50 7.77 7.42
N PHE A 335 -11.78 7.17 6.47
CA PHE A 335 -10.34 6.96 6.63
C PHE A 335 -9.55 8.25 6.44
N LYS A 336 -9.92 9.12 5.49
CA LYS A 336 -9.34 10.47 5.37
C LYS A 336 -9.52 11.29 6.64
N GLU A 337 -10.69 11.22 7.28
CA GLU A 337 -10.96 11.96 8.53
C GLU A 337 -10.23 11.35 9.74
N ASN A 338 -10.01 10.03 9.76
CA ASN A 338 -9.32 9.31 10.85
C ASN A 338 -7.82 9.09 10.61
N SER A 339 -7.22 9.73 9.60
CA SER A 339 -5.76 9.71 9.40
C SER A 339 -5.00 10.39 10.55
N ASN A 340 -5.67 11.17 11.40
CA ASN A 340 -5.09 11.80 12.59
C ASN A 340 -5.63 11.15 13.88
N ASP A 341 -5.12 11.58 15.03
CA ASP A 341 -5.48 11.03 16.35
C ASP A 341 -6.94 11.26 16.81
N GLU A 342 -7.71 12.12 16.13
CA GLU A 342 -9.12 12.35 16.47
C GLU A 342 -10.01 11.28 15.83
N LEU A 343 -10.82 10.59 16.65
CA LEU A 343 -11.76 9.59 16.15
C LEU A 343 -13.03 10.25 15.59
N HIS A 344 -13.24 10.07 14.30
CA HIS A 344 -14.48 10.39 13.59
C HIS A 344 -15.31 9.12 13.43
N SER A 345 -16.63 9.21 13.65
CA SER A 345 -17.54 8.06 13.50
C SER A 345 -17.67 7.64 12.04
N PHE A 346 -17.88 6.34 11.80
CA PHE A 346 -18.12 5.84 10.45
C PHE A 346 -19.48 6.31 9.94
N THR A 347 -19.49 7.03 8.83
CA THR A 347 -20.71 7.50 8.19
C THR A 347 -20.67 7.31 6.70
N LEU A 348 -21.81 6.91 6.13
CA LEU A 348 -21.97 6.87 4.68
C LEU A 348 -22.43 8.23 4.17
N ILE A 349 -22.03 8.55 2.94
CA ILE A 349 -22.38 9.76 2.22
C ILE A 349 -23.49 9.42 1.24
N ASP A 350 -24.60 10.14 1.33
CA ASP A 350 -25.67 10.11 0.35
C ASP A 350 -25.29 10.98 -0.86
N GLN A 351 -25.08 10.33 -2.00
CA GLN A 351 -24.60 10.97 -3.23
C GLN A 351 -25.71 11.68 -4.02
N ARG A 352 -26.95 11.70 -3.53
CA ARG A 352 -28.06 12.34 -4.25
C ARG A 352 -27.90 13.85 -4.29
N GLU A 353 -28.23 14.42 -5.44
CA GLU A 353 -28.18 15.86 -5.65
C GLU A 353 -29.33 16.55 -4.90
N VAL A 354 -29.04 17.66 -4.23
CA VAL A 354 -30.06 18.45 -3.53
C VAL A 354 -30.51 19.62 -4.40
N PHE A 355 -31.82 19.80 -4.51
CA PHE A 355 -32.47 20.90 -5.21
C PHE A 355 -33.34 21.68 -4.24
N TYR A 356 -33.21 23.00 -4.23
CA TYR A 356 -34.09 23.90 -3.49
C TYR A 356 -34.90 24.76 -4.47
N GLN A 357 -36.23 24.74 -4.34
CA GLN A 357 -37.14 25.43 -5.28
C GLN A 357 -36.87 25.08 -6.77
N ASN A 358 -36.43 23.84 -7.03
CA ASN A 358 -36.01 23.28 -8.33
C ASN A 358 -34.68 23.80 -8.89
N GLU A 359 -33.88 24.53 -8.11
CA GLU A 359 -32.50 24.89 -8.46
C GLU A 359 -31.52 24.00 -7.71
N LYS A 360 -30.49 23.49 -8.42
CA LYS A 360 -29.45 22.66 -7.80
C LYS A 360 -28.66 23.51 -6.81
N VAL A 361 -28.52 23.03 -5.58
CA VAL A 361 -27.73 23.71 -4.55
C VAL A 361 -26.41 22.98 -4.32
N SER A 362 -25.37 23.75 -4.00
CA SER A 362 -24.08 23.19 -3.58
C SER A 362 -24.03 23.22 -2.06
N LEU A 363 -23.86 22.04 -1.45
CA LEU A 363 -23.73 21.91 -0.01
C LEU A 363 -22.26 22.06 0.39
N THR A 364 -22.01 22.64 1.56
CA THR A 364 -20.66 22.72 2.13
C THR A 364 -20.29 21.44 2.89
N ASN A 365 -21.27 20.74 3.45
CA ASN A 365 -21.07 19.45 4.10
C ASN A 365 -21.71 18.31 3.28
N PRO A 366 -21.17 17.08 3.36
CA PRO A 366 -21.80 15.94 2.73
C PRO A 366 -23.18 15.66 3.35
N LEU A 367 -24.12 15.28 2.50
CA LEU A 367 -25.36 14.65 2.94
C LEU A 367 -25.01 13.27 3.50
N LEU A 368 -25.44 12.95 4.71
CA LEU A 368 -25.12 11.67 5.34
C LEU A 368 -26.25 10.66 5.14
N ASN A 369 -25.89 9.39 4.93
CA ASN A 369 -26.78 8.25 5.00
C ASN A 369 -26.50 7.48 6.30
N LEU A 370 -27.41 7.58 7.26
CA LEU A 370 -27.34 6.88 8.54
C LEU A 370 -28.54 5.96 8.65
N ASP A 371 -28.29 4.66 8.86
CA ASP A 371 -29.35 3.65 9.02
C ASP A 371 -30.36 3.64 7.86
N GLY A 372 -29.91 3.93 6.63
CA GLY A 372 -30.75 4.01 5.42
C GLY A 372 -31.56 5.30 5.28
N ARG A 373 -31.24 6.34 6.08
CA ARG A 373 -31.94 7.62 6.09
C ARG A 373 -30.98 8.77 5.84
N SER A 374 -31.50 9.82 5.21
CA SER A 374 -30.68 10.95 4.77
C SER A 374 -30.72 12.10 5.75
N TYR A 375 -29.55 12.69 5.95
CA TYR A 375 -29.30 13.68 6.97
C TYR A 375 -28.56 14.87 6.35
N LEU A 376 -29.17 16.04 6.40
CA LEU A 376 -28.59 17.30 5.91
C LEU A 376 -28.01 18.08 7.08
N ALA A 377 -26.79 18.62 6.93
CA ALA A 377 -26.21 19.46 7.96
C ALA A 377 -27.11 20.67 8.23
N LEU A 378 -27.28 21.01 9.50
CA LEU A 378 -28.15 22.09 9.93
C LEU A 378 -27.70 23.45 9.36
N ASP A 379 -26.38 23.67 9.25
CA ASP A 379 -25.81 24.88 8.67
C ASP A 379 -26.14 24.98 7.17
N ASP A 380 -26.02 23.88 6.42
CA ASP A 380 -26.43 23.85 5.01
C ASP A 380 -27.94 24.03 4.84
N PHE A 381 -28.74 23.48 5.76
CA PHE A 381 -30.19 23.72 5.78
C PHE A 381 -30.49 25.21 5.96
N ASN A 382 -29.82 25.88 6.89
CA ASN A 382 -29.93 27.32 7.10
C ASN A 382 -29.50 28.13 5.86
N ASP A 383 -28.44 27.72 5.18
CA ASP A 383 -27.89 28.46 4.04
C ASP A 383 -28.72 28.28 2.77
N VAL A 384 -29.38 27.13 2.62
CA VAL A 384 -30.21 26.80 1.46
C VAL A 384 -31.65 27.30 1.60
N THR A 385 -32.19 27.35 2.82
CA THR A 385 -33.60 27.67 3.08
C THR A 385 -33.79 29.08 3.63
N GLN A 386 -35.04 29.48 3.91
CA GLN A 386 -35.31 30.77 4.55
C GLN A 386 -35.19 30.74 6.09
N PHE A 387 -34.83 29.59 6.67
CA PHE A 387 -34.64 29.44 8.10
C PHE A 387 -33.33 30.08 8.55
N ARG A 388 -33.34 30.72 9.71
CA ARG A 388 -32.17 31.36 10.31
C ARG A 388 -31.87 30.77 11.68
N ILE A 389 -30.66 30.27 11.88
CA ILE A 389 -30.17 29.88 13.20
C ILE A 389 -29.95 31.14 14.02
N ILE A 390 -30.72 31.30 15.10
CA ILE A 390 -30.65 32.45 16.01
C ILE A 390 -29.70 32.16 17.17
N ASN A 391 -29.72 30.92 17.67
CA ASN A 391 -28.87 30.49 18.77
C ASN A 391 -28.65 28.98 18.72
N THR A 392 -27.45 28.54 19.09
CA THR A 392 -27.08 27.14 19.22
C THR A 392 -26.47 26.92 20.61
N SER A 393 -27.10 26.06 21.40
CA SER A 393 -26.61 25.63 22.71
C SER A 393 -26.45 24.11 22.74
N PRO A 394 -25.78 23.54 23.77
CA PRO A 394 -25.72 22.10 23.95
C PRO A 394 -27.10 21.44 24.18
N GLU A 395 -28.10 22.18 24.67
CA GLU A 395 -29.42 21.65 24.99
C GLU A 395 -30.41 21.81 23.84
N ASP A 396 -30.34 22.94 23.14
CA ASP A 396 -31.30 23.34 22.11
C ASP A 396 -30.70 24.22 21.02
N ILE A 397 -31.33 24.17 19.85
CA ILE A 397 -31.09 25.11 18.76
C ILE A 397 -32.37 25.91 18.55
N LEU A 398 -32.25 27.24 18.48
CA LEU A 398 -33.34 28.11 18.10
C LEU A 398 -33.16 28.53 16.64
N ILE A 399 -34.10 28.15 15.79
CA ILE A 399 -34.21 28.60 14.40
C ILE A 399 -35.46 29.47 14.23
N GLN A 400 -35.41 30.39 13.27
CA GLN A 400 -36.50 31.31 12.97
C GLN A 400 -36.81 31.30 11.47
N LYS A 401 -38.10 31.26 11.12
CA LYS A 401 -38.60 31.54 9.77
C LYS A 401 -39.73 32.55 9.88
N GLU A 402 -39.57 33.71 9.26
CA GLU A 402 -40.53 34.83 9.40
C GLU A 402 -40.86 35.14 10.88
N SER A 403 -42.12 34.95 11.31
CA SER A 403 -42.56 35.10 12.70
C SER A 403 -42.45 33.83 13.54
N ASP A 404 -42.19 32.67 12.91
CA ASP A 404 -42.17 31.39 13.60
C ASP A 404 -40.82 31.17 14.29
N GLN A 405 -40.88 30.86 15.58
CA GLN A 405 -39.75 30.44 16.38
C GLN A 405 -39.82 28.94 16.64
N ILE A 406 -38.76 28.25 16.25
CA ILE A 406 -38.69 26.79 16.30
C ILE A 406 -37.48 26.41 17.13
N ARG A 407 -37.72 25.65 18.19
CA ARG A 407 -36.69 25.13 19.07
C ARG A 407 -36.55 23.63 18.87
N LEU A 408 -35.33 23.25 18.53
CA LEU A 408 -34.91 21.92 18.18
C LEU A 408 -34.06 21.34 19.33
N PHE A 409 -34.27 20.09 19.71
CA PHE A 409 -33.53 19.46 20.81
C PHE A 409 -32.77 18.21 20.30
N PRO A 410 -31.44 18.24 20.15
CA PRO A 410 -30.68 17.10 19.63
C PRO A 410 -30.83 15.81 20.45
N GLU A 411 -30.92 15.95 21.78
CA GLU A 411 -30.98 14.83 22.71
C GLU A 411 -32.43 14.42 23.09
N ARG A 412 -33.44 14.97 22.40
CA ARG A 412 -34.86 14.70 22.71
C ARG A 412 -35.68 14.55 21.44
N ASP A 413 -36.65 13.65 21.48
CA ASP A 413 -37.62 13.45 20.40
C ASP A 413 -38.74 14.51 20.44
N LEU A 414 -38.33 15.79 20.44
CA LEU A 414 -39.19 16.95 20.67
C LEU A 414 -38.74 18.15 19.83
N VAL A 415 -39.71 18.83 19.23
CA VAL A 415 -39.56 20.15 18.64
C VAL A 415 -40.64 21.08 19.20
N ILE A 416 -40.29 22.33 19.49
CA ILE A 416 -41.25 23.36 19.94
C ILE A 416 -41.39 24.41 18.86
N ILE A 417 -42.61 24.66 18.39
CA ILE A 417 -42.93 25.67 17.38
C ILE A 417 -43.91 26.65 18.00
N ASN A 418 -43.54 27.93 18.11
CA ASN A 418 -44.38 28.98 18.70
C ASN A 418 -45.01 28.55 20.05
N GLU A 419 -44.17 28.04 20.96
CA GLU A 419 -44.54 27.52 22.28
C GLU A 419 -45.38 26.24 22.31
N MET A 420 -45.72 25.67 21.15
CA MET A 420 -46.40 24.37 21.05
C MET A 420 -45.39 23.24 20.88
N SER A 421 -45.57 22.18 21.65
CA SER A 421 -44.68 21.01 21.67
C SER A 421 -45.16 19.92 20.70
N TYR A 422 -44.27 19.46 19.83
CA TYR A 422 -44.50 18.40 18.86
C TYR A 422 -43.50 17.28 19.11
N ARG A 423 -44.00 16.05 19.27
CA ARG A 423 -43.13 14.87 19.35
C ARG A 423 -42.59 14.58 17.95
N THR A 424 -41.28 14.38 17.85
CA THR A 424 -40.65 13.92 16.61
C THR A 424 -40.37 12.42 16.70
N GLU A 425 -40.09 11.83 15.55
CA GLU A 425 -39.49 10.49 15.52
C GLU A 425 -38.09 10.52 16.14
N PRO A 426 -37.62 9.38 16.69
CA PRO A 426 -36.27 9.29 17.23
C PRO A 426 -35.20 9.70 16.24
N ASN A 427 -34.15 10.36 16.76
CA ASN A 427 -33.01 10.82 15.96
C ASN A 427 -33.39 11.75 14.80
N PHE A 428 -34.44 12.56 14.97
CA PHE A 428 -34.78 13.61 14.01
C PHE A 428 -33.62 14.61 13.81
N ILE A 429 -32.83 14.81 14.86
CA ILE A 429 -31.60 15.59 14.84
C ILE A 429 -30.52 14.69 15.42
N LYS A 430 -29.39 14.57 14.74
CA LYS A 430 -28.23 13.84 15.25
C LYS A 430 -27.02 14.77 15.28
N LYS A 431 -26.20 14.63 16.31
CA LYS A 431 -24.85 15.18 16.32
C LYS A 431 -23.88 14.11 15.82
N VAL A 432 -23.13 14.41 14.76
CA VAL A 432 -22.16 13.52 14.12
C VAL A 432 -20.87 14.30 13.92
N ASN A 433 -19.75 13.79 14.43
CA ASN A 433 -18.43 14.44 14.33
C ASN A 433 -18.46 15.94 14.66
N GLY A 434 -19.14 16.29 15.76
CA GLY A 434 -19.27 17.68 16.22
C GLY A 434 -20.37 18.51 15.54
N LYS A 435 -20.90 18.07 14.39
CA LYS A 435 -21.89 18.82 13.58
C LYS A 435 -23.31 18.30 13.78
N LEU A 436 -24.29 19.18 13.65
CA LEU A 436 -25.71 18.83 13.76
C LEU A 436 -26.30 18.55 12.38
N TYR A 437 -27.06 17.47 12.29
CA TYR A 437 -27.72 17.04 11.08
C TYR A 437 -29.22 16.85 11.31
N LEU A 438 -30.02 17.34 10.37
CA LEU A 438 -31.47 17.17 10.31
C LEU A 438 -31.82 15.99 9.43
N ARG A 439 -32.68 15.13 9.94
CA ARG A 439 -33.23 14.03 9.17
C ARG A 439 -34.18 14.57 8.09
N MET A 440 -33.96 14.17 6.86
CA MET A 440 -34.68 14.69 5.70
C MET A 440 -36.04 14.01 5.50
N ASP A 441 -36.18 12.73 5.86
CA ASP A 441 -37.48 12.03 5.87
C ASP A 441 -38.31 12.44 7.09
N GLY A 442 -39.49 13.03 6.83
CA GLY A 442 -40.40 13.57 7.84
C GLY A 442 -40.08 15.01 8.26
N LEU A 443 -39.20 15.70 7.53
CA LEU A 443 -38.90 17.11 7.78
C LEU A 443 -40.14 18.00 7.53
N ASP A 444 -41.00 17.59 6.60
CA ASP A 444 -42.29 18.21 6.25
C ASP A 444 -43.41 17.95 7.27
N ASP A 445 -43.24 16.97 8.16
CA ASP A 445 -44.16 16.74 9.28
C ASP A 445 -43.96 17.76 10.42
N VAL A 446 -42.78 18.37 10.48
CA VAL A 446 -42.35 19.24 11.59
C VAL A 446 -42.18 20.68 11.13
N LEU A 447 -41.59 20.91 9.96
CA LEU A 447 -41.29 22.24 9.42
C LEU A 447 -42.20 22.54 8.23
N PRO A 448 -42.54 23.83 7.98
CA PRO A 448 -43.31 24.25 6.81
C PRO A 448 -42.44 24.22 5.55
N ILE A 449 -42.04 23.00 5.16
CA ILE A 449 -41.32 22.67 3.93
C ILE A 449 -41.87 21.36 3.36
N SER A 450 -41.56 21.03 2.11
CA SER A 450 -41.86 19.76 1.48
C SER A 450 -40.57 19.14 0.97
N VAL A 451 -40.31 17.88 1.36
CA VAL A 451 -39.16 17.11 0.90
C VAL A 451 -39.65 15.96 0.01
N ARG A 452 -39.12 15.87 -1.21
CA ARG A 452 -39.38 14.73 -2.11
C ARG A 452 -38.06 14.08 -2.49
N MET A 453 -37.96 12.79 -2.22
CA MET A 453 -36.77 12.00 -2.52
C MET A 453 -37.02 11.07 -3.71
N SER A 454 -36.10 11.09 -4.68
CA SER A 454 -35.97 10.05 -5.71
C SER A 454 -34.69 9.24 -5.46
N ASN A 455 -34.37 8.35 -6.40
CA ASN A 455 -33.15 7.54 -6.34
C ASN A 455 -31.87 8.37 -6.47
N ASP A 456 -31.94 9.51 -7.14
CA ASP A 456 -30.81 10.34 -7.56
C ASP A 456 -30.88 11.78 -7.02
N GLN A 457 -32.04 12.22 -6.52
CA GLN A 457 -32.26 13.61 -6.15
C GLN A 457 -33.09 13.76 -4.87
N ILE A 458 -32.86 14.87 -4.16
CA ILE A 458 -33.68 15.34 -3.05
C ILE A 458 -34.16 16.74 -3.38
N HIS A 459 -35.48 16.92 -3.46
CA HIS A 459 -36.13 18.19 -3.75
C HIS A 459 -36.72 18.78 -2.47
N ILE A 460 -36.27 19.97 -2.09
CA ILE A 460 -36.76 20.75 -0.96
C ILE A 460 -37.54 21.94 -1.50
N ARG A 461 -38.77 22.14 -1.00
CA ARG A 461 -39.65 23.26 -1.37
C ARG A 461 -40.24 23.88 -0.11
N GLU A 462 -40.54 25.18 -0.17
CA GLU A 462 -41.25 25.90 0.88
C GLU A 462 -42.66 26.29 0.44
#